data_AF-A0A357M1M5-F1
#
_entry.id   AF-A0A357M1M5-F1
#
_cell.length_a   1.000
_cell.length_b   1.000
_cell.length_c   1.000
_cell.angle_alpha   90.00
_cell.angle_beta   90.00
_cell.angle_gamma   90.00
#
_symmetry.space_group_name_H-M   'P 1'
#
loop_
_entity.id
_entity.type
_entity.pdbx_description
1 polymer ?
#
loop_
_entity_poly.entity_id
_entity_poly.type
_entity_poly.pdbx_seq_one_letter_code
_entity_poly.pdbx_strand_id
1 'polypeptide(L)'
;MSIADYMQAVGTQARSATRDMARASTNLKNQALLAIADDIEANRDALKAANAADMSRGEANGLDAALLDRLQLTDGRIDTMIEGLRQVAALPDPVGEITDMKYRPSGIQIGKMRVPLGVIGIIYESRPNVTIEAASLCLKSGNATILRGGSEAIESNQALAACIGRGLELSGLPAAAVQVINTTDRAAVGALITMPEFVDVIVPRGGKGLIERISKEARVPVIKHLDGICHVYLDAECDPVKAVNIAINAKTHRYGTCNTMETLLVHAGIAERVLPALAAQYQAA
;
A
#
# COMPACT_ATOMS: atom_id res chain seq x y z
N MET A 1 2.41 -20.27 22.35
CA MET A 1 3.52 -19.46 21.83
C MET A 1 3.21 -18.01 22.18
N SER A 2 4.14 -17.26 22.76
CA SER A 2 3.87 -15.85 23.07
C SER A 2 3.80 -15.03 21.78
N ILE A 3 3.17 -13.85 21.82
CA ILE A 3 3.15 -12.94 20.66
C ILE A 3 4.58 -12.53 20.26
N ALA A 4 5.48 -12.41 21.23
CA ALA A 4 6.88 -12.10 21.00
C ALA A 4 7.59 -13.21 20.22
N ASP A 5 7.44 -14.48 20.64
CA ASP A 5 8.06 -15.62 19.95
C ASP A 5 7.53 -15.76 18.52
N TYR A 6 6.21 -15.57 18.33
CA TYR A 6 5.58 -15.61 17.03
C TYR A 6 6.14 -14.53 16.10
N MET A 7 6.20 -13.29 16.57
CA MET A 7 6.70 -12.16 15.78
C MET A 7 8.20 -12.29 15.49
N GLN A 8 8.98 -12.86 16.41
CA GLN A 8 10.39 -13.17 16.17
C GLN A 8 10.58 -14.23 15.08
N ALA A 9 9.74 -15.27 15.08
CA ALA A 9 9.75 -16.29 14.02
C ALA A 9 9.41 -15.68 12.65
N VAL A 10 8.35 -14.86 12.58
CA VAL A 10 7.95 -14.13 11.37
C VAL A 10 9.09 -13.25 10.84
N GLY A 11 9.73 -12.47 11.71
CA GLY A 11 10.86 -11.61 11.36
C GLY A 11 12.06 -12.41 10.84
N THR A 12 12.40 -13.51 11.50
CA THR A 12 13.50 -14.40 11.09
C THR A 12 13.25 -15.02 9.72
N GLN A 13 12.02 -15.50 9.48
CA GLN A 13 11.61 -16.08 8.19
C GLN A 13 11.59 -15.04 7.06
N ALA A 14 11.12 -13.83 7.34
CA ALA A 14 11.15 -12.75 6.35
C ALA A 14 12.59 -12.40 5.99
N ARG A 15 13.46 -12.31 7.00
CA ARG A 15 14.87 -12.00 6.81
C ARG A 15 15.60 -13.07 6.00
N SER A 16 15.30 -14.35 6.22
CA SER A 16 15.89 -15.43 5.43
C SER A 16 15.45 -15.38 3.96
N ALA A 17 14.19 -15.04 3.69
CA ALA A 17 13.66 -14.92 2.32
C ALA A 17 14.28 -13.76 1.51
N THR A 18 14.80 -12.71 2.18
CA THR A 18 15.38 -11.54 1.47
C THR A 18 16.49 -11.90 0.49
N ARG A 19 17.33 -12.89 0.82
CA ARG A 19 18.46 -13.29 -0.03
C ARG A 19 17.99 -13.90 -1.35
N ASP A 20 16.99 -14.76 -1.27
CA ASP A 20 16.42 -15.41 -2.45
C ASP A 20 15.62 -14.40 -3.27
N MET A 21 14.86 -13.52 -2.62
CA MET A 21 14.13 -12.44 -3.29
C MET A 21 15.04 -11.43 -4.00
N ALA A 22 16.18 -11.07 -3.41
CA ALA A 22 17.16 -10.19 -4.05
C ALA A 22 17.85 -10.81 -5.27
N ARG A 23 17.88 -12.16 -5.35
CA ARG A 23 18.44 -12.92 -6.48
C ARG A 23 17.40 -13.34 -7.50
N ALA A 24 16.12 -13.24 -7.17
CA ALA A 24 15.03 -13.63 -8.05
C ALA A 24 15.05 -12.79 -9.32
N SER A 25 15.03 -13.47 -10.47
CA SER A 25 14.97 -12.80 -11.76
C SER A 25 13.63 -12.06 -11.93
N THR A 26 13.63 -11.03 -12.78
CA THR A 26 12.39 -10.34 -13.19
C THR A 26 11.31 -11.32 -13.67
N ASN A 27 11.71 -12.37 -14.40
CA ASN A 27 10.77 -13.37 -14.91
C ASN A 27 10.10 -14.14 -13.77
N LEU A 28 10.86 -14.62 -12.77
CA LEU A 28 10.28 -15.34 -11.62
C LEU A 28 9.34 -14.43 -10.82
N LYS A 29 9.74 -13.19 -10.57
CA LYS A 29 8.89 -12.19 -9.89
C LYS A 29 7.59 -11.94 -10.65
N ASN A 30 7.67 -11.80 -11.98
CA ASN A 30 6.49 -11.59 -12.82
C ASN A 30 5.58 -12.83 -12.88
N GLN A 31 6.16 -14.02 -12.99
CA GLN A 31 5.42 -15.29 -12.96
C GLN A 31 4.66 -15.46 -11.64
N ALA A 32 5.27 -15.11 -10.51
CA ALA A 32 4.59 -15.10 -9.22
C ALA A 32 3.37 -14.18 -9.23
N LEU A 33 3.53 -12.93 -9.69
CA LEU A 33 2.42 -11.96 -9.74
C LEU A 33 1.26 -12.43 -10.62
N LEU A 34 1.57 -13.01 -11.79
CA LEU A 34 0.55 -13.54 -12.70
C LEU A 34 -0.12 -14.79 -12.13
N ALA A 35 0.64 -15.69 -11.49
CA ALA A 35 0.08 -16.88 -10.83
C ALA A 35 -0.85 -16.49 -9.67
N ILE A 36 -0.51 -15.45 -8.90
CA ILE A 36 -1.40 -14.92 -7.85
C ILE A 36 -2.69 -14.36 -8.48
N ALA A 37 -2.59 -13.67 -9.62
CA ALA A 37 -3.75 -13.11 -10.31
C ALA A 37 -4.71 -14.21 -10.80
N ASP A 38 -4.15 -15.26 -11.41
CA ASP A 38 -4.92 -16.42 -11.90
C ASP A 38 -5.54 -17.21 -10.74
N ASP A 39 -4.83 -17.31 -9.61
CA ASP A 39 -5.35 -18.01 -8.43
C ASP A 39 -6.48 -17.22 -7.75
N ILE A 40 -6.39 -15.88 -7.68
CA ILE A 40 -7.49 -15.03 -7.21
C ILE A 40 -8.71 -15.16 -8.13
N GLU A 41 -8.51 -15.17 -9.45
CA GLU A 41 -9.58 -15.38 -10.43
C GLU A 41 -10.31 -16.71 -10.20
N ALA A 42 -9.54 -17.80 -10.04
CA ALA A 42 -10.08 -19.13 -9.81
C ALA A 42 -10.80 -19.28 -8.46
N ASN A 43 -10.45 -18.46 -7.46
CA ASN A 43 -10.97 -18.56 -6.09
C ASN A 43 -11.88 -17.39 -5.70
N ARG A 44 -12.46 -16.66 -6.67
CA ARG A 44 -13.38 -15.53 -6.43
C ARG A 44 -14.47 -15.82 -5.41
N ASP A 45 -15.14 -16.95 -5.55
CA ASP A 45 -16.28 -17.29 -4.68
C ASP A 45 -15.83 -17.60 -3.25
N ALA A 46 -14.68 -18.24 -3.07
CA ALA A 46 -14.09 -18.45 -1.76
C ALA A 46 -13.68 -17.12 -1.09
N LEU A 47 -13.11 -16.18 -1.86
CA LEU A 47 -12.77 -14.84 -1.38
C LEU A 47 -14.01 -14.05 -0.96
N LYS A 48 -15.08 -14.09 -1.76
CA LYS A 48 -16.36 -13.44 -1.42
C LYS A 48 -17.01 -14.07 -0.19
N ALA A 49 -16.94 -15.39 -0.03
CA ALA A 49 -17.46 -16.07 1.15
C ALA A 49 -16.69 -15.68 2.43
N ALA A 50 -15.36 -15.63 2.37
CA ALA A 50 -14.53 -15.14 3.47
C ALA A 50 -14.85 -13.68 3.81
N ASN A 51 -15.03 -12.83 2.80
CA ASN A 51 -15.39 -11.44 3.01
C ASN A 51 -16.81 -11.26 3.58
N ALA A 52 -17.78 -12.08 3.18
CA ALA A 52 -19.12 -12.05 3.75
C ALA A 52 -19.12 -12.35 5.26
N ALA A 53 -18.25 -13.27 5.71
CA ALA A 53 -18.07 -13.53 7.14
C ALA A 53 -17.47 -12.32 7.88
N ASP A 54 -16.48 -11.65 7.28
CA ASP A 54 -15.91 -10.41 7.80
C ASP A 54 -16.94 -9.27 7.87
N MET A 55 -17.76 -9.11 6.82
CA MET A 55 -18.82 -8.09 6.75
C MET A 55 -19.88 -8.32 7.83
N SER A 56 -20.36 -9.55 7.98
CA SER A 56 -21.36 -9.90 9.01
C SER A 56 -20.82 -9.66 10.42
N ARG A 57 -19.56 -10.04 10.68
CA ARG A 57 -18.91 -9.76 11.96
C ARG A 57 -18.70 -8.25 12.16
N GLY A 58 -18.41 -7.52 11.10
CA GLY A 58 -18.26 -6.07 11.14
C GLY A 58 -19.55 -5.34 11.49
N GLU A 59 -20.66 -5.72 10.85
CA GLU A 59 -21.99 -5.21 11.15
C GLU A 59 -22.40 -5.51 12.60
N ALA A 60 -22.20 -6.75 13.06
CA ALA A 60 -22.50 -7.16 14.43
C ALA A 60 -21.69 -6.39 15.48
N ASN A 61 -20.46 -5.97 15.14
CA ASN A 61 -19.60 -5.17 15.99
C ASN A 61 -19.81 -3.65 15.84
N GLY A 62 -20.80 -3.22 15.05
CA GLY A 62 -21.16 -1.82 14.89
C GLY A 62 -20.16 -0.98 14.09
N LEU A 63 -19.45 -1.58 13.12
CA LEU A 63 -18.64 -0.82 12.18
C LEU A 63 -19.50 0.18 11.39
N ASP A 64 -18.99 1.39 11.21
CA ASP A 64 -19.67 2.40 10.42
C ASP A 64 -19.73 2.03 8.92
N ALA A 65 -20.66 2.67 8.20
CA ALA A 65 -20.87 2.39 6.78
C ALA A 65 -19.63 2.65 5.91
N ALA A 66 -18.77 3.61 6.28
CA ALA A 66 -17.57 3.93 5.51
C ALA A 66 -16.48 2.87 5.68
N LEU A 67 -16.36 2.28 6.87
CA LEU A 67 -15.46 1.17 7.14
C LEU A 67 -15.98 -0.14 6.56
N LEU A 68 -17.29 -0.39 6.61
CA LEU A 68 -17.92 -1.52 5.92
C LEU A 68 -17.73 -1.43 4.41
N ASP A 69 -17.93 -0.25 3.81
CA ASP A 69 -17.63 -0.03 2.40
C ASP A 69 -16.17 -0.38 2.12
N ARG A 70 -15.19 0.09 2.92
CA ARG A 70 -13.77 -0.24 2.72
C ARG A 70 -13.45 -1.73 2.87
N LEU A 71 -14.17 -2.43 3.74
CA LEU A 71 -13.99 -3.86 4.02
C LEU A 71 -14.51 -4.75 2.88
N GLN A 72 -15.57 -4.32 2.20
CA GLN A 72 -16.27 -5.14 1.22
C GLN A 72 -15.39 -5.56 0.02
N LEU A 73 -15.48 -6.80 -0.42
CA LEU A 73 -14.92 -7.31 -1.66
C LEU A 73 -16.03 -7.60 -2.67
N THR A 74 -16.25 -6.65 -3.58
CA THR A 74 -17.13 -6.83 -4.74
C THR A 74 -16.36 -7.43 -5.91
N ASP A 75 -17.06 -7.96 -6.91
CA ASP A 75 -16.42 -8.48 -8.13
C ASP A 75 -15.51 -7.43 -8.79
N GLY A 76 -15.96 -6.17 -8.89
CA GLY A 76 -15.15 -5.08 -9.45
C GLY A 76 -13.89 -4.74 -8.62
N ARG A 77 -13.92 -4.94 -7.29
CA ARG A 77 -12.71 -4.78 -6.45
C ARG A 77 -11.75 -5.94 -6.65
N ILE A 78 -12.26 -7.15 -6.85
CA ILE A 78 -11.43 -8.31 -7.20
C ILE A 78 -10.81 -8.10 -8.58
N ASP A 79 -11.57 -7.62 -9.56
CA ASP A 79 -11.06 -7.28 -10.90
C ASP A 79 -9.92 -6.27 -10.81
N THR A 80 -10.08 -5.25 -9.96
CA THR A 80 -9.06 -4.23 -9.74
C THR A 80 -7.79 -4.82 -9.12
N MET A 81 -7.89 -5.78 -8.20
CA MET A 81 -6.72 -6.47 -7.63
C MET A 81 -5.97 -7.29 -8.69
N ILE A 82 -6.71 -8.05 -9.51
CA ILE A 82 -6.15 -8.87 -10.60
C ILE A 82 -5.47 -7.99 -11.64
N GLU A 83 -6.13 -6.90 -12.05
CA GLU A 83 -5.56 -5.92 -12.97
C GLU A 83 -4.32 -5.26 -12.39
N GLY A 84 -4.34 -4.88 -11.11
CA GLY A 84 -3.18 -4.33 -10.40
C GLY A 84 -1.97 -5.27 -10.42
N LEU A 85 -2.18 -6.57 -10.20
CA LEU A 85 -1.12 -7.58 -10.31
C LEU A 85 -0.51 -7.64 -11.72
N ARG A 86 -1.36 -7.63 -12.76
CA ARG A 86 -0.92 -7.64 -14.17
C ARG A 86 -0.16 -6.37 -14.52
N GLN A 87 -0.62 -5.21 -14.07
CA GLN A 87 0.06 -3.93 -14.27
C GLN A 87 1.44 -3.94 -13.60
N VAL A 88 1.54 -4.39 -12.35
CA VAL A 88 2.81 -4.45 -11.62
C VAL A 88 3.77 -5.44 -12.27
N ALA A 89 3.29 -6.57 -12.80
CA ALA A 89 4.11 -7.51 -13.56
C ALA A 89 4.70 -6.84 -14.82
N ALA A 90 3.94 -5.98 -15.50
CA ALA A 90 4.37 -5.25 -16.69
C ALA A 90 5.35 -4.09 -16.42
N LEU A 91 5.45 -3.61 -15.18
CA LEU A 91 6.39 -2.52 -14.84
C LEU A 91 7.86 -2.94 -15.09
N PRO A 92 8.76 -1.99 -15.41
CA PRO A 92 10.20 -2.26 -15.39
C PRO A 92 10.65 -2.75 -14.01
N ASP A 93 11.60 -3.68 -13.99
CA ASP A 93 12.21 -4.16 -12.76
C ASP A 93 13.26 -3.14 -12.27
N PRO A 94 13.10 -2.54 -11.08
CA PRO A 94 14.08 -1.61 -10.57
C PRO A 94 15.37 -2.31 -10.10
N VAL A 95 15.32 -3.60 -9.74
CA VAL A 95 16.43 -4.29 -9.08
C VAL A 95 17.57 -4.57 -10.05
N GLY A 96 18.80 -4.19 -9.66
CA GLY A 96 20.01 -4.41 -10.45
C GLY A 96 20.34 -3.31 -11.46
N GLU A 97 19.50 -2.27 -11.58
CA GLU A 97 19.78 -1.08 -12.39
C GLU A 97 21.08 -0.41 -11.91
N ILE A 98 22.02 -0.15 -12.83
CA ILE A 98 23.28 0.56 -12.53
C ILE A 98 23.27 1.93 -13.18
N THR A 99 23.50 2.98 -12.37
CA THR A 99 23.60 4.36 -12.81
C THR A 99 24.95 4.97 -12.39
N ASP A 100 25.24 6.18 -12.89
CA ASP A 100 26.42 6.97 -12.51
C ASP A 100 27.78 6.26 -12.71
N MET A 101 27.90 5.34 -13.68
CA MET A 101 29.13 4.58 -13.90
C MET A 101 30.25 5.48 -14.45
N LYS A 102 31.36 5.64 -13.70
CA LYS A 102 32.49 6.52 -14.04
C LYS A 102 33.84 5.91 -13.68
N TYR A 103 34.86 6.17 -14.51
CA TYR A 103 36.25 5.85 -14.17
C TYR A 103 36.85 6.88 -13.20
N ARG A 104 37.77 6.43 -12.35
CA ARG A 104 38.57 7.27 -11.46
C ARG A 104 40.03 7.32 -11.92
N PRO A 105 40.83 8.33 -11.49
CA PRO A 105 42.24 8.41 -11.84
C PRO A 105 43.08 7.17 -11.47
N SER A 106 42.63 6.38 -10.50
CA SER A 106 43.27 5.11 -10.13
C SER A 106 42.99 3.94 -11.08
N GLY A 107 42.11 4.10 -12.09
CA GLY A 107 41.71 3.05 -13.02
C GLY A 107 40.46 2.26 -12.60
N ILE A 108 39.96 2.43 -11.36
CA ILE A 108 38.72 1.77 -10.91
C ILE A 108 37.49 2.40 -11.58
N GLN A 109 36.46 1.58 -11.77
CA GLN A 109 35.14 2.01 -12.21
C GLN A 109 34.17 2.00 -11.03
N ILE A 110 33.43 3.09 -10.83
CA ILE A 110 32.47 3.24 -9.73
C ILE A 110 31.11 3.58 -10.34
N GLY A 111 30.06 2.89 -9.88
CA GLY A 111 28.67 3.19 -10.19
C GLY A 111 27.78 2.94 -8.97
N LYS A 112 26.49 3.20 -9.12
CA LYS A 112 25.47 2.93 -8.09
C LYS A 112 24.53 1.86 -8.62
N MET A 113 24.37 0.77 -7.87
CA MET A 113 23.41 -0.27 -8.19
C MET A 113 22.19 -0.14 -7.28
N ARG A 114 20.99 -0.23 -7.86
CA ARG A 114 19.75 -0.31 -7.10
C ARG A 114 19.55 -1.73 -6.58
N VAL A 115 19.33 -1.85 -5.27
CA VAL A 115 19.06 -3.11 -4.58
C VAL A 115 17.76 -3.01 -3.78
N PRO A 116 17.10 -4.14 -3.45
CA PRO A 116 15.95 -4.11 -2.55
C PRO A 116 16.33 -3.54 -1.17
N LEU A 117 15.34 -3.03 -0.45
CA LEU A 117 15.53 -2.57 0.93
C LEU A 117 15.76 -3.75 1.87
N GLY A 118 15.05 -4.86 1.65
CA GLY A 118 15.11 -6.06 2.48
C GLY A 118 13.69 -6.53 2.83
N VAL A 119 13.27 -6.27 4.07
CA VAL A 119 11.94 -6.61 4.59
C VAL A 119 11.13 -5.33 4.80
N ILE A 120 9.94 -5.30 4.18
CA ILE A 120 8.97 -4.22 4.32
C ILE A 120 7.82 -4.69 5.21
N GLY A 121 7.56 -3.99 6.31
CA GLY A 121 6.36 -4.24 7.13
C GLY A 121 5.24 -3.28 6.73
N ILE A 122 4.06 -3.79 6.41
CA ILE A 122 2.92 -2.97 5.95
C ILE A 122 1.76 -3.19 6.89
N ILE A 123 1.31 -2.10 7.51
CA ILE A 123 0.24 -2.12 8.50
C ILE A 123 -0.94 -1.34 7.94
N TYR A 124 -2.07 -1.99 7.75
CA TYR A 124 -3.25 -1.40 7.14
C TYR A 124 -4.53 -1.74 7.90
N GLU A 125 -5.58 -0.97 7.63
CA GLU A 125 -6.89 -1.10 8.28
C GLU A 125 -7.82 -2.05 7.51
N SER A 126 -9.14 -1.87 7.63
CA SER A 126 -10.22 -2.67 7.03
C SER A 126 -10.27 -2.56 5.49
N ARG A 127 -9.19 -2.93 4.79
CA ARG A 127 -9.07 -2.87 3.33
C ARG A 127 -8.37 -4.13 2.82
N PRO A 128 -9.11 -5.22 2.55
CA PRO A 128 -8.49 -6.47 2.13
C PRO A 128 -7.66 -6.35 0.85
N ASN A 129 -8.05 -5.47 -0.07
CA ASN A 129 -7.33 -5.23 -1.33
C ASN A 129 -5.88 -4.75 -1.14
N VAL A 130 -5.60 -4.05 -0.03
CA VAL A 130 -4.24 -3.59 0.28
C VAL A 130 -3.29 -4.77 0.46
N THR A 131 -3.77 -5.94 0.88
CA THR A 131 -2.96 -7.17 0.96
C THR A 131 -2.28 -7.48 -0.36
N ILE A 132 -3.03 -7.44 -1.47
CA ILE A 132 -2.55 -7.75 -2.82
C ILE A 132 -1.72 -6.60 -3.39
N GLU A 133 -2.23 -5.37 -3.31
CA GLU A 133 -1.51 -4.19 -3.82
C GLU A 133 -0.12 -4.08 -3.18
N ALA A 134 -0.04 -4.23 -1.86
CA ALA A 134 1.18 -4.10 -1.10
C ALA A 134 2.16 -5.26 -1.36
N ALA A 135 1.66 -6.51 -1.36
CA ALA A 135 2.46 -7.68 -1.70
C ALA A 135 3.05 -7.56 -3.12
N SER A 136 2.23 -7.15 -4.09
CA SER A 136 2.63 -7.11 -5.50
C SER A 136 3.83 -6.19 -5.75
N LEU A 137 3.79 -4.97 -5.19
CA LEU A 137 4.86 -3.99 -5.32
C LEU A 137 6.14 -4.45 -4.62
N CYS A 138 6.02 -5.06 -3.44
CA CYS A 138 7.18 -5.56 -2.71
C CYS A 138 7.83 -6.74 -3.43
N LEU A 139 7.03 -7.69 -3.93
CA LEU A 139 7.51 -8.79 -4.75
C LEU A 139 8.25 -8.29 -5.99
N LYS A 140 7.65 -7.36 -6.75
CA LYS A 140 8.27 -6.78 -7.95
C LYS A 140 9.61 -6.10 -7.65
N SER A 141 9.67 -5.38 -6.54
CA SER A 141 10.88 -4.68 -6.08
C SER A 141 11.88 -5.57 -5.32
N GLY A 142 11.65 -6.90 -5.27
CA GLY A 142 12.59 -7.87 -4.69
C GLY A 142 12.66 -7.84 -3.16
N ASN A 143 11.64 -7.29 -2.49
CA ASN A 143 11.56 -7.22 -1.03
C ASN A 143 10.73 -8.38 -0.48
N ALA A 144 11.12 -8.89 0.69
CA ALA A 144 10.22 -9.69 1.50
C ALA A 144 9.22 -8.77 2.23
N THR A 145 8.05 -9.27 2.59
CA THR A 145 6.97 -8.44 3.16
C THR A 145 6.27 -9.12 4.31
N ILE A 146 6.02 -8.35 5.37
CA ILE A 146 5.17 -8.74 6.49
C ILE A 146 3.94 -7.83 6.48
N LEU A 147 2.77 -8.43 6.28
CA LEU A 147 1.49 -7.74 6.14
C LEU A 147 0.66 -7.90 7.42
N ARG A 148 0.22 -6.78 7.97
CA ARG A 148 -0.69 -6.74 9.12
C ARG A 148 -1.91 -5.91 8.74
N GLY A 149 -3.01 -6.59 8.42
CA GLY A 149 -4.31 -5.96 8.18
C GLY A 149 -5.11 -5.68 9.45
N GLY A 150 -6.26 -5.03 9.30
CA GLY A 150 -7.24 -4.84 10.37
C GLY A 150 -7.79 -6.17 10.89
N SER A 151 -8.15 -6.21 12.17
CA SER A 151 -8.81 -7.37 12.80
C SER A 151 -10.15 -7.71 12.15
N GLU A 152 -10.75 -6.72 11.54
CA GLU A 152 -12.06 -6.77 10.91
C GLU A 152 -12.02 -7.55 9.60
N ALA A 153 -10.86 -7.61 8.93
CA ALA A 153 -10.63 -8.21 7.62
C ALA A 153 -9.87 -9.55 7.69
N ILE A 154 -9.88 -10.23 8.84
CA ILE A 154 -8.97 -11.36 9.08
C ILE A 154 -9.21 -12.53 8.11
N GLU A 155 -10.45 -12.91 7.84
CA GLU A 155 -10.76 -14.04 6.95
C GLU A 155 -10.43 -13.69 5.50
N SER A 156 -10.77 -12.47 5.06
CA SER A 156 -10.42 -11.97 3.73
C SER A 156 -8.91 -11.94 3.53
N ASN A 157 -8.16 -11.43 4.51
CA ASN A 157 -6.71 -11.34 4.43
C ASN A 157 -6.05 -12.72 4.41
N GLN A 158 -6.56 -13.69 5.18
CA GLN A 158 -6.07 -15.08 5.16
C GLN A 158 -6.38 -15.76 3.83
N ALA A 159 -7.57 -15.56 3.28
CA ALA A 159 -7.93 -16.13 1.97
C ALA A 159 -7.04 -15.56 0.86
N LEU A 160 -6.77 -14.25 0.88
CA LEU A 160 -5.80 -13.61 -0.03
C LEU A 160 -4.37 -14.10 0.23
N ALA A 161 -3.96 -14.30 1.49
CA ALA A 161 -2.66 -14.86 1.84
C ALA A 161 -2.47 -16.26 1.25
N ALA A 162 -3.51 -17.09 1.26
CA ALA A 162 -3.48 -18.42 0.66
C ALA A 162 -3.29 -18.36 -0.86
N CYS A 163 -3.93 -17.39 -1.54
CA CYS A 163 -3.73 -17.16 -2.97
C CYS A 163 -2.29 -16.71 -3.26
N ILE A 164 -1.75 -15.80 -2.44
CA ILE A 164 -0.36 -15.36 -2.54
C ILE A 164 0.59 -16.57 -2.37
N GLY A 165 0.37 -17.37 -1.33
CA GLY A 165 1.21 -18.55 -1.04
C GLY A 165 1.26 -19.53 -2.21
N ARG A 166 0.11 -19.85 -2.82
CA ARG A 166 0.06 -20.74 -4.00
C ARG A 166 0.80 -20.13 -5.20
N GLY A 167 0.65 -18.84 -5.46
CA GLY A 167 1.39 -18.17 -6.54
C GLY A 167 2.90 -18.12 -6.33
N LEU A 168 3.36 -17.96 -5.08
CA LEU A 168 4.79 -18.05 -4.74
C LEU A 168 5.32 -19.47 -4.92
N GLU A 169 4.57 -20.48 -4.46
CA GLU A 169 4.94 -21.89 -4.62
C GLU A 169 5.08 -22.29 -6.10
N LEU A 170 4.09 -21.92 -6.93
CA LEU A 170 4.10 -22.21 -8.37
C LEU A 170 5.28 -21.57 -9.11
N SER A 171 5.76 -20.42 -8.64
CA SER A 171 6.90 -19.70 -9.22
C SER A 171 8.24 -20.07 -8.59
N GLY A 172 8.25 -20.94 -7.57
CA GLY A 172 9.46 -21.33 -6.84
C GLY A 172 10.07 -20.21 -5.98
N LEU A 173 9.30 -19.17 -5.65
CA LEU A 173 9.72 -18.15 -4.70
C LEU A 173 9.49 -18.63 -3.25
N PRO A 174 10.27 -18.15 -2.28
CA PRO A 174 10.10 -18.56 -0.88
C PRO A 174 8.71 -18.20 -0.36
N ALA A 175 8.03 -19.12 0.32
CA ALA A 175 6.74 -18.85 0.95
C ALA A 175 6.80 -17.66 1.93
N ALA A 176 7.95 -17.48 2.60
CA ALA A 176 8.18 -16.37 3.53
C ALA A 176 8.47 -15.01 2.84
N ALA A 177 8.49 -14.96 1.51
CA ALA A 177 8.59 -13.70 0.76
C ALA A 177 7.41 -12.77 1.04
N VAL A 178 6.22 -13.33 1.29
CA VAL A 178 5.07 -12.57 1.77
C VAL A 178 4.43 -13.33 2.93
N GLN A 179 4.39 -12.70 4.09
CA GLN A 179 3.76 -13.25 5.28
C GLN A 179 2.61 -12.35 5.72
N VAL A 180 1.43 -12.92 5.92
CA VAL A 180 0.28 -12.22 6.51
C VAL A 180 0.16 -12.66 7.97
N ILE A 181 0.15 -11.68 8.88
CA ILE A 181 0.04 -11.94 10.32
C ILE A 181 -1.31 -12.58 10.62
N ASN A 182 -1.28 -13.74 11.28
CA ASN A 182 -2.45 -14.59 11.52
C ASN A 182 -3.09 -14.41 12.90
N THR A 183 -2.90 -13.24 13.53
CA THR A 183 -3.46 -12.93 14.85
C THR A 183 -4.09 -11.56 14.86
N THR A 184 -5.21 -11.45 15.59
CA THR A 184 -5.92 -10.19 15.80
C THR A 184 -5.33 -9.38 16.96
N ASP A 185 -4.37 -9.93 17.70
CA ASP A 185 -3.74 -9.25 18.84
C ASP A 185 -3.02 -7.97 18.40
N ARG A 186 -3.39 -6.85 19.04
CA ARG A 186 -2.81 -5.53 18.78
C ARG A 186 -1.34 -5.43 19.20
N ALA A 187 -0.85 -6.33 20.05
CA ALA A 187 0.56 -6.41 20.42
C ALA A 187 1.46 -6.76 19.22
N ALA A 188 0.94 -7.45 18.19
CA ALA A 188 1.67 -7.73 16.95
C ALA A 188 2.15 -6.45 16.24
N VAL A 189 1.32 -5.39 16.26
CA VAL A 189 1.68 -4.09 15.67
C VAL A 189 2.87 -3.48 16.41
N GLY A 190 2.80 -3.48 17.74
CA GLY A 190 3.89 -2.96 18.58
C GLY A 190 5.19 -3.69 18.32
N ALA A 191 5.16 -5.02 18.31
CA ALA A 191 6.32 -5.85 18.00
C ALA A 191 6.89 -5.55 16.60
N LEU A 192 6.03 -5.47 15.57
CA LEU A 192 6.44 -5.28 14.17
C LEU A 192 7.16 -3.93 13.95
N ILE A 193 6.71 -2.86 14.61
CA ILE A 193 7.33 -1.54 14.46
C ILE A 193 8.58 -1.34 15.32
N THR A 194 8.89 -2.28 16.22
CA THR A 194 10.03 -2.24 17.15
C THR A 194 11.13 -3.28 16.86
N MET A 195 11.12 -3.93 15.69
CA MET A 195 12.08 -4.98 15.32
C MET A 195 13.04 -4.58 14.16
N PRO A 196 13.89 -3.54 14.34
CA PRO A 196 14.81 -3.07 13.30
C PRO A 196 15.87 -4.10 12.89
N GLU A 197 16.03 -5.18 13.65
CA GLU A 197 16.90 -6.31 13.30
C GLU A 197 16.35 -7.15 12.14
N PHE A 198 15.03 -7.14 11.93
CA PHE A 198 14.35 -7.93 10.90
C PHE A 198 13.69 -7.08 9.83
N VAL A 199 13.12 -5.92 10.19
CA VAL A 199 12.34 -5.07 9.30
C VAL A 199 13.09 -3.78 8.98
N ASP A 200 13.29 -3.50 7.69
CA ASP A 200 14.08 -2.35 7.23
C ASP A 200 13.22 -1.08 7.09
N VAL A 201 11.91 -1.23 6.82
CA VAL A 201 10.97 -0.10 6.73
C VAL A 201 9.52 -0.50 7.03
N ILE A 202 8.77 0.41 7.65
CA ILE A 202 7.33 0.31 7.89
C ILE A 202 6.56 1.26 6.98
N VAL A 203 5.47 0.75 6.38
CA VAL A 203 4.52 1.53 5.59
C VAL A 203 3.12 1.42 6.22
N PRO A 204 2.67 2.43 7.00
CA PRO A 204 1.31 2.46 7.51
C PRO A 204 0.34 2.97 6.44
N ARG A 205 -0.80 2.29 6.30
CA ARG A 205 -1.90 2.66 5.40
C ARG A 205 -3.22 2.62 6.16
N GLY A 206 -3.59 3.75 6.75
CA GLY A 206 -4.83 3.88 7.52
C GLY A 206 -5.12 5.31 7.91
N GLY A 207 -6.01 5.48 8.88
CA GLY A 207 -6.39 6.77 9.41
C GLY A 207 -5.26 7.45 10.20
N LYS A 208 -5.49 8.72 10.54
CA LYS A 208 -4.57 9.57 11.30
C LYS A 208 -4.10 8.92 12.60
N GLY A 209 -5.02 8.31 13.36
CA GLY A 209 -4.67 7.67 14.64
C GLY A 209 -3.69 6.50 14.52
N LEU A 210 -3.81 5.67 13.45
CA LEU A 210 -2.85 4.59 13.20
C LEU A 210 -1.47 5.17 12.85
N ILE A 211 -1.44 6.17 11.97
CA ILE A 211 -0.20 6.82 11.53
C ILE A 211 0.49 7.50 12.72
N GLU A 212 -0.24 8.24 13.55
CA GLU A 212 0.27 8.90 14.75
C GLU A 212 0.86 7.92 15.76
N ARG A 213 0.14 6.82 16.05
CA ARG A 213 0.63 5.77 16.94
C ARG A 213 1.95 5.18 16.45
N ILE A 214 1.99 4.73 15.20
CA ILE A 214 3.19 4.15 14.60
C ILE A 214 4.33 5.16 14.59
N SER A 215 4.05 6.42 14.28
CA SER A 215 5.03 7.50 14.28
C SER A 215 5.69 7.73 15.64
N LYS A 216 4.94 7.51 16.73
CA LYS A 216 5.40 7.73 18.09
C LYS A 216 6.17 6.53 18.66
N GLU A 217 5.77 5.31 18.28
CA GLU A 217 6.26 4.07 18.89
C GLU A 217 7.33 3.35 18.06
N ALA A 218 7.41 3.61 16.74
CA ALA A 218 8.30 2.88 15.84
C ALA A 218 9.79 3.14 16.11
N ARG A 219 10.57 2.06 16.09
CA ARG A 219 12.04 2.09 16.03
C ARG A 219 12.55 1.81 14.61
N VAL A 220 11.73 1.17 13.78
CA VAL A 220 11.97 0.94 12.36
C VAL A 220 11.68 2.23 11.57
N PRO A 221 12.45 2.58 10.52
CA PRO A 221 12.13 3.71 9.64
C PRO A 221 10.71 3.63 9.07
N VAL A 222 10.01 4.77 8.96
CA VAL A 222 8.59 4.81 8.53
C VAL A 222 8.42 5.68 7.30
N ILE A 223 7.83 5.12 6.23
CA ILE A 223 7.37 5.88 5.05
C ILE A 223 5.89 6.20 5.24
N LYS A 224 5.56 7.46 5.52
CA LYS A 224 4.19 7.92 5.78
C LYS A 224 3.92 9.28 5.15
N HIS A 225 2.65 9.58 4.91
CA HIS A 225 2.19 10.94 4.66
C HIS A 225 1.67 11.57 5.96
N LEU A 226 1.64 12.90 6.01
CA LEU A 226 1.08 13.68 7.12
C LEU A 226 -0.39 14.03 6.81
N ASP A 227 -0.88 15.15 7.36
CA ASP A 227 -2.28 15.56 7.38
C ASP A 227 -2.90 15.89 6.01
N GLY A 228 -2.10 16.07 4.95
CA GLY A 228 -2.63 16.28 3.59
C GLY A 228 -3.30 17.64 3.38
N ILE A 229 -2.77 18.72 3.96
CA ILE A 229 -3.33 20.08 3.83
C ILE A 229 -2.88 20.69 2.50
N CYS A 230 -3.61 20.37 1.42
CA CYS A 230 -3.28 20.84 0.08
C CYS A 230 -3.85 22.24 -0.20
N HIS A 231 -3.03 23.08 -0.85
CA HIS A 231 -3.39 24.45 -1.21
C HIS A 231 -3.46 24.59 -2.73
N VAL A 232 -4.46 25.31 -3.24
CA VAL A 232 -4.47 25.82 -4.61
C VAL A 232 -4.37 27.33 -4.54
N TYR A 233 -3.41 27.91 -5.24
CA TYR A 233 -3.26 29.36 -5.37
C TYR A 233 -3.64 29.81 -6.78
N LEU A 234 -4.60 30.72 -6.88
CA LEU A 234 -5.04 31.36 -8.12
C LEU A 234 -4.37 32.73 -8.26
N ASP A 235 -3.38 32.78 -9.13
CA ASP A 235 -2.60 33.99 -9.39
C ASP A 235 -3.38 35.05 -10.17
N ALA A 236 -2.94 36.31 -10.11
CA ALA A 236 -3.55 37.43 -10.82
C ALA A 236 -3.63 37.20 -12.35
N GLU A 237 -2.62 36.53 -12.92
CA GLU A 237 -2.47 36.33 -14.37
C GLU A 237 -3.02 34.97 -14.85
N CYS A 238 -3.64 34.18 -13.97
CA CYS A 238 -4.12 32.86 -14.37
C CYS A 238 -5.35 32.96 -15.29
N ASP A 239 -5.47 31.98 -16.19
CA ASP A 239 -6.66 31.82 -17.03
C ASP A 239 -7.87 31.50 -16.13
N PRO A 240 -8.94 32.33 -16.13
CA PRO A 240 -10.06 32.15 -15.21
C PRO A 240 -10.80 30.82 -15.39
N VAL A 241 -10.88 30.31 -16.62
CA VAL A 241 -11.59 29.06 -16.90
C VAL A 241 -10.78 27.88 -16.36
N LYS A 242 -9.46 27.87 -16.60
CA LYS A 242 -8.58 26.84 -16.04
C LYS A 242 -8.56 26.90 -14.52
N ALA A 243 -8.49 28.10 -13.95
CA ALA A 243 -8.49 28.32 -12.51
C ALA A 243 -9.72 27.70 -11.83
N VAL A 244 -10.91 27.98 -12.38
CA VAL A 244 -12.17 27.41 -11.88
C VAL A 244 -12.15 25.88 -12.00
N ASN A 245 -11.82 25.34 -13.18
CA ASN A 245 -11.82 23.89 -13.41
C ASN A 245 -10.86 23.14 -12.49
N ILE A 246 -9.64 23.67 -12.27
CA ILE A 246 -8.64 23.07 -11.40
C ILE A 246 -9.12 23.10 -9.94
N ALA A 247 -9.61 24.23 -9.46
CA ALA A 247 -10.01 24.36 -8.06
C ALA A 247 -11.22 23.46 -7.73
N ILE A 248 -12.20 23.38 -8.64
CA ILE A 248 -13.34 22.46 -8.49
C ILE A 248 -12.86 21.01 -8.49
N ASN A 249 -12.12 20.58 -9.51
CA ASN A 249 -11.62 19.20 -9.59
C ASN A 249 -10.80 18.82 -8.35
N ALA A 250 -9.93 19.73 -7.89
CA ALA A 250 -9.07 19.51 -6.74
C ALA A 250 -9.86 19.33 -5.43
N LYS A 251 -11.07 19.89 -5.30
CA LYS A 251 -11.91 19.68 -4.10
C LYS A 251 -12.93 18.57 -4.26
N THR A 252 -13.63 18.50 -5.39
CA THR A 252 -14.89 17.77 -5.52
C THR A 252 -14.75 16.39 -6.18
N HIS A 253 -13.58 16.06 -6.74
CA HIS A 253 -13.37 14.74 -7.33
C HIS A 253 -13.48 13.59 -6.30
N ARG A 254 -12.83 13.74 -5.15
CA ARG A 254 -12.96 12.84 -3.98
C ARG A 254 -12.71 13.61 -2.69
N TYR A 255 -13.69 13.66 -1.80
CA TYR A 255 -13.55 14.41 -0.54
C TYR A 255 -12.63 13.74 0.49
N GLY A 256 -12.50 12.41 0.46
CA GLY A 256 -11.82 11.63 1.50
C GLY A 256 -10.33 11.33 1.26
N THR A 257 -9.70 11.93 0.25
CA THR A 257 -8.30 11.66 -0.13
C THR A 257 -7.35 12.76 0.37
N CYS A 258 -6.13 12.40 0.78
CA CYS A 258 -5.17 13.35 1.36
C CYS A 258 -4.54 14.34 0.37
N ASN A 259 -4.85 14.22 -0.92
CA ASN A 259 -4.42 15.14 -1.97
C ASN A 259 -5.52 16.13 -2.39
N THR A 260 -6.68 16.08 -1.74
CA THR A 260 -7.81 16.98 -1.99
C THR A 260 -7.50 18.37 -1.47
N MET A 261 -7.87 19.41 -2.22
CA MET A 261 -7.66 20.80 -1.80
C MET A 261 -8.40 21.10 -0.49
N GLU A 262 -7.67 21.62 0.50
CA GLU A 262 -8.25 22.10 1.76
C GLU A 262 -8.22 23.62 1.89
N THR A 263 -7.35 24.29 1.14
CA THR A 263 -7.25 25.76 1.19
C THR A 263 -7.13 26.32 -0.22
N LEU A 264 -8.04 27.24 -0.55
CA LEU A 264 -8.00 28.01 -1.78
C LEU A 264 -7.49 29.42 -1.45
N LEU A 265 -6.38 29.80 -2.07
CA LEU A 265 -5.79 31.12 -2.00
C LEU A 265 -6.07 31.84 -3.33
N VAL A 266 -6.63 33.04 -3.29
CA VAL A 266 -6.97 33.79 -4.50
C VAL A 266 -6.34 35.16 -4.45
N HIS A 267 -5.59 35.51 -5.49
CA HIS A 267 -5.03 36.85 -5.61
C HIS A 267 -6.15 37.89 -5.75
N ALA A 268 -6.05 39.00 -5.02
CA ALA A 268 -7.10 40.04 -4.99
C ALA A 268 -7.47 40.54 -6.39
N GLY A 269 -6.49 40.68 -7.29
CA GLY A 269 -6.68 41.16 -8.67
C GLY A 269 -7.53 40.27 -9.60
N ILE A 270 -7.75 38.99 -9.26
CA ILE A 270 -8.61 38.08 -10.04
C ILE A 270 -9.86 37.63 -9.27
N ALA A 271 -9.93 37.93 -7.97
CA ALA A 271 -10.95 37.43 -7.05
C ALA A 271 -12.38 37.67 -7.56
N GLU A 272 -12.70 38.88 -7.99
CA GLU A 272 -14.03 39.23 -8.49
C GLU A 272 -14.45 38.42 -9.74
N ARG A 273 -13.48 37.96 -10.54
CA ARG A 273 -13.74 37.21 -11.77
C ARG A 273 -13.98 35.73 -11.53
N VAL A 274 -13.34 35.14 -10.52
CA VAL A 274 -13.36 33.68 -10.29
C VAL A 274 -14.20 33.25 -9.10
N LEU A 275 -14.25 34.04 -8.02
CA LEU A 275 -14.96 33.65 -6.79
C LEU A 275 -16.47 33.42 -6.99
N PRO A 276 -17.21 34.23 -7.77
CA PRO A 276 -18.63 33.97 -7.98
C PRO A 276 -18.91 32.62 -8.65
N ALA A 277 -18.13 32.27 -9.69
CA ALA A 277 -18.27 31.00 -10.40
C ALA A 277 -17.89 29.81 -9.51
N LEU A 278 -16.83 29.95 -8.72
CA LEU A 278 -16.40 28.93 -7.76
C LEU A 278 -17.44 28.70 -6.67
N ALA A 279 -17.98 29.77 -6.08
CA ALA A 279 -18.99 29.68 -5.03
C ALA A 279 -20.24 28.93 -5.52
N ALA A 280 -20.74 29.26 -6.72
CA ALA A 280 -21.87 28.58 -7.32
C ALA A 280 -21.61 27.07 -7.54
N GLN A 281 -20.42 26.71 -8.05
CA GLN A 281 -20.07 25.31 -8.30
C GLN A 281 -19.82 24.52 -7.02
N TYR A 282 -19.22 25.11 -5.99
CA TYR A 282 -19.05 24.45 -4.70
C TYR A 282 -20.37 24.23 -3.95
N GLN A 283 -21.35 25.13 -4.11
CA GLN A 283 -22.69 24.94 -3.52
C GLN A 283 -23.50 23.85 -4.23
N ALA A 284 -23.20 23.58 -5.50
CA ALA A 284 -23.89 22.58 -6.31
C ALA A 284 -23.30 21.16 -6.17
N ALA A 285 -22.06 21.04 -5.67
CA ALA A 285 -21.31 19.79 -5.54
C ALA A 285 -21.45 19.15 -4.14
#